data_AF-A0A382HYR2-F1
#
_entry.id   AF-A0A382HYR2-F1
#
_cell.length_a   1.000
_cell.length_b   1.000
_cell.length_c   1.000
_cell.angle_alpha   90.00
_cell.angle_beta   90.00
_cell.angle_gamma   90.00
#
_symmetry.space_group_name_H-M   'P 1'
#
loop_
_entity.id
_entity.type
_entity.pdbx_description
1 polymer ?
#
loop_
_entity_poly.entity_id
_entity_poly.type
_entity_poly.pdbx_seq_one_letter_code
_entity_poly.pdbx_strand_id
1 'polypeptide(L)'
;MRFLFSTILSIIFLTYPLYCKSYDNVTLYKWKTSYGVQWKKKGDIDVQDLYEGEVENGEPNGLGIIIYVDGSQYFGEWKDGKEDGEGTYNYPNGIQYVGEFKDGRFNGKGRMTTITGTIIGEFKDGYPWNNLMFDNNGNIKSVIGNGRTLETEQEIKEYLKNRKKK
;
A
#
# COMPACT_ATOMS: atom_id res chain seq x y z
N MET A 1 4.01 -38.41 3.95
CA MET A 1 5.24 -37.98 4.62
C MET A 1 5.12 -36.48 4.82
N ARG A 2 4.89 -36.04 6.07
CA ARG A 2 4.73 -34.63 6.46
C ARG A 2 6.05 -33.90 6.23
N PHE A 3 6.05 -32.83 5.45
CA PHE A 3 7.12 -31.83 5.49
C PHE A 3 6.56 -30.53 6.06
N LEU A 4 7.15 -30.15 7.19
CA LEU A 4 6.97 -28.91 7.91
C LEU A 4 7.54 -27.77 7.05
N PHE A 5 6.72 -26.78 6.71
CA PHE A 5 7.20 -25.44 6.32
C PHE A 5 6.46 -24.41 7.18
N SER A 6 6.85 -24.35 8.45
CA SER A 6 6.36 -23.39 9.45
C SER A 6 7.52 -22.52 9.93
N THR A 7 8.25 -21.89 9.00
CA THR A 7 9.37 -21.00 9.35
C THR A 7 9.63 -19.87 8.33
N ILE A 8 8.69 -19.50 7.46
CA ILE A 8 8.93 -18.38 6.51
C ILE A 8 8.56 -17.01 7.12
N LEU A 9 7.85 -16.95 8.25
CA LEU A 9 7.44 -15.68 8.86
C LEU A 9 8.37 -15.20 9.98
N SER A 10 9.70 -15.28 9.80
CA SER A 10 10.65 -14.82 10.83
C SER A 10 11.77 -13.93 10.32
N ILE A 11 11.76 -13.52 9.05
CA ILE A 11 12.85 -12.72 8.47
C ILE A 11 12.32 -11.52 7.70
N ILE A 12 11.56 -10.63 8.35
CA ILE A 12 11.58 -9.17 8.07
C ILE A 12 11.28 -8.43 9.38
N PHE A 13 12.23 -8.45 10.33
CA PHE A 13 12.21 -7.59 11.52
C PHE A 13 13.58 -6.94 11.73
N LEU A 14 14.05 -6.19 10.74
CA LEU A 14 15.25 -5.36 10.88
C LEU A 14 15.02 -4.05 10.13
N THR A 15 14.19 -3.17 10.71
CA THR A 15 14.40 -1.71 10.84
C THR A 15 13.13 -0.98 11.30
N TYR A 16 12.51 -1.35 12.42
CA TYR A 16 11.63 -0.43 13.16
C TYR A 16 11.76 -0.69 14.67
N PRO A 17 12.25 0.29 15.46
CA PRO A 17 12.41 0.11 16.90
C PRO A 17 11.04 0.22 17.61
N LEU A 18 10.73 -0.78 18.43
CA LEU A 18 9.86 -0.71 19.62
C LEU A 18 8.40 -0.24 19.44
N TYR A 19 7.52 -1.14 19.02
CA TYR A 19 6.16 -1.22 19.58
C TYR A 19 5.58 -2.64 19.45
N CYS A 20 6.16 -3.61 20.18
CA CYS A 20 5.60 -4.96 20.24
C CYS A 20 4.55 -5.01 21.36
N LYS A 21 3.33 -4.54 21.09
CA LYS A 21 2.17 -5.07 21.83
C LYS A 21 2.00 -6.50 21.34
N SER A 22 2.04 -7.48 22.24
CA SER A 22 1.63 -8.85 21.94
C SER A 22 0.12 -8.85 21.74
N TYR A 23 -0.33 -8.51 20.54
CA TYR A 23 -1.69 -8.79 20.13
C TYR A 23 -1.77 -10.29 19.85
N ASP A 24 -2.85 -10.92 20.30
CA ASP A 24 -3.29 -12.21 19.76
C ASP A 24 -3.67 -11.98 18.29
N ASN A 25 -2.66 -11.85 17.42
CA ASN A 25 -2.87 -11.54 16.01
C ASN A 25 -3.77 -12.61 15.40
N VAL A 26 -4.85 -12.17 14.76
CA VAL A 26 -5.81 -13.09 14.13
C VAL A 26 -5.42 -13.28 12.68
N THR A 27 -5.32 -14.55 12.28
CA THR A 27 -5.15 -14.92 10.88
C THR A 27 -6.49 -15.04 10.18
N LEU A 28 -6.65 -14.32 9.06
CA LEU A 28 -7.83 -14.39 8.19
C LEU A 28 -7.41 -14.65 6.73
N TYR A 29 -8.25 -15.37 6.00
CA TYR A 29 -8.12 -15.62 4.57
C TYR A 29 -9.21 -14.84 3.84
N LYS A 30 -8.85 -14.15 2.76
CA LYS A 30 -9.78 -13.33 1.96
C LYS A 30 -10.42 -14.18 0.86
N TRP A 31 -11.73 -14.39 0.96
CA TRP A 31 -12.51 -15.14 -0.02
C TRP A 31 -13.24 -14.17 -0.95
N LYS A 32 -13.01 -14.29 -2.26
CA LYS A 32 -13.79 -13.60 -3.28
C LYS A 32 -14.93 -14.52 -3.72
N THR A 33 -16.16 -14.18 -3.34
CA THR A 33 -17.36 -14.96 -3.64
C THR A 33 -18.29 -14.17 -4.57
N SER A 34 -19.34 -14.80 -5.09
CA SER A 34 -20.40 -14.11 -5.85
C SER A 34 -21.15 -13.04 -5.05
N TYR A 35 -21.06 -13.08 -3.72
CA TYR A 35 -21.70 -12.12 -2.81
C TYR A 35 -20.73 -11.04 -2.31
N GLY A 36 -19.49 -11.01 -2.83
CA GLY A 36 -18.44 -10.09 -2.41
C GLY A 36 -17.34 -10.77 -1.60
N VAL A 37 -16.59 -9.94 -0.87
CA VAL A 37 -15.46 -10.38 -0.04
C VAL A 37 -15.98 -10.95 1.28
N GLN A 38 -15.39 -12.06 1.72
CA GLN A 38 -15.60 -12.64 3.04
C GLN A 38 -14.27 -12.97 3.69
N TRP A 39 -14.13 -12.69 4.98
CA TRP A 39 -12.97 -13.07 5.78
C TRP A 39 -13.24 -14.35 6.57
N LYS A 40 -12.31 -15.31 6.49
CA LYS A 40 -12.47 -16.62 7.15
C LYS A 40 -11.20 -17.02 7.90
N LYS A 41 -11.33 -17.65 9.07
CA LYS A 41 -10.19 -18.13 9.88
C LYS A 41 -9.49 -19.37 9.29
N LYS A 42 -10.10 -20.02 8.29
CA LYS A 42 -9.54 -21.19 7.62
C LYS A 42 -9.49 -20.94 6.12
N GLY A 43 -8.38 -21.33 5.53
CA GLY A 43 -8.14 -21.19 4.11
C GLY A 43 -6.87 -21.91 3.69
N ASP A 44 -6.38 -21.55 2.52
CA ASP A 44 -5.17 -22.08 1.91
C ASP A 44 -4.38 -20.91 1.32
N ILE A 45 -3.14 -20.78 1.77
CA ILE A 45 -2.23 -19.68 1.45
C ILE A 45 -1.88 -19.63 -0.05
N ASP A 46 -1.93 -20.76 -0.74
CA ASP A 46 -1.56 -20.84 -2.16
C ASP A 46 -2.69 -20.33 -3.07
N VAL A 47 -3.90 -20.13 -2.53
CA VAL A 47 -5.09 -19.75 -3.31
C VAL A 47 -5.86 -18.55 -2.77
N GLN A 48 -5.60 -18.12 -1.53
CA GLN A 48 -6.31 -17.00 -0.89
C GLN A 48 -5.33 -15.99 -0.29
N ASP A 49 -5.70 -14.71 -0.35
CA ASP A 49 -4.92 -13.66 0.31
C ASP A 49 -4.95 -13.88 1.83
N LEU A 50 -3.80 -13.76 2.48
CA LEU A 50 -3.61 -14.02 3.91
C LEU A 50 -3.42 -12.72 4.65
N TYR A 51 -4.29 -12.47 5.62
CA TYR A 51 -4.21 -11.35 6.54
C TYR A 51 -3.77 -11.83 7.93
N GLU A 52 -2.93 -11.03 8.57
CA GLU A 52 -2.60 -11.14 9.99
C GLU A 52 -2.63 -9.75 10.62
N GLY A 53 -3.38 -9.59 11.71
CA GLY A 53 -3.43 -8.33 12.44
C GLY A 53 -4.64 -8.19 13.36
N GLU A 54 -5.00 -6.94 13.63
CA GLU A 54 -6.15 -6.55 14.44
C GLU A 54 -7.47 -6.83 13.70
N VAL A 55 -8.46 -7.36 14.42
CA VAL A 55 -9.75 -7.77 13.86
C VAL A 55 -10.88 -7.26 14.73
N GLU A 56 -11.86 -6.62 14.10
CA GLU A 56 -13.10 -6.20 14.73
C GLU A 56 -14.28 -6.75 13.92
N ASN A 57 -15.31 -7.27 14.60
CA ASN A 57 -16.50 -7.86 13.95
C ASN A 57 -16.21 -8.95 12.90
N GLY A 58 -15.06 -9.63 13.01
CA GLY A 58 -14.65 -10.70 12.09
C GLY A 58 -13.94 -10.21 10.83
N GLU A 59 -13.62 -8.91 10.73
CA GLU A 59 -12.93 -8.31 9.61
C GLU A 59 -11.66 -7.55 10.07
N PRO A 60 -10.64 -7.39 9.20
CA PRO A 60 -9.50 -6.53 9.47
C PRO A 60 -9.90 -5.12 9.90
N ASN A 61 -9.38 -4.68 11.04
CA ASN A 61 -9.62 -3.34 11.59
C ASN A 61 -8.50 -2.98 12.56
N GLY A 62 -7.85 -1.83 12.38
CA GLY A 62 -6.61 -1.47 13.07
C GLY A 62 -5.37 -1.82 12.25
N LEU A 63 -4.25 -2.14 12.89
CA LEU A 63 -3.00 -2.44 12.17
C LEU A 63 -2.96 -3.89 11.71
N GLY A 64 -2.46 -4.12 10.50
CA GLY A 64 -2.21 -5.48 10.01
C GLY A 64 -1.43 -5.54 8.71
N ILE A 65 -1.09 -6.77 8.35
CA ILE A 65 -0.43 -7.14 7.10
C ILE A 65 -1.33 -8.06 6.30
N ILE A 66 -1.39 -7.84 4.99
CA ILE A 66 -1.93 -8.82 4.04
C ILE A 66 -0.87 -9.19 3.02
N ILE A 67 -0.79 -10.48 2.72
CA ILE A 67 -0.03 -11.04 1.59
C ILE A 67 -1.05 -11.51 0.58
N TYR A 68 -1.01 -10.92 -0.61
CA TYR A 68 -1.88 -11.33 -1.70
C TYR A 68 -1.29 -12.53 -2.43
N VAL A 69 -2.14 -13.30 -3.10
CA VAL A 69 -1.71 -14.51 -3.86
C VAL A 69 -0.71 -14.18 -4.97
N ASP A 70 -0.75 -12.97 -5.53
CA ASP A 70 0.22 -12.52 -6.54
C ASP A 70 1.60 -12.17 -5.95
N GLY A 71 1.76 -12.28 -4.63
CA GLY A 71 2.98 -11.97 -3.88
C GLY A 71 3.10 -10.50 -3.48
N SER A 72 2.15 -9.63 -3.85
CA SER A 72 2.10 -8.27 -3.33
C SER A 72 1.79 -8.29 -1.83
N GLN A 73 2.16 -7.21 -1.15
CA GLN A 73 1.97 -7.10 0.29
C GLN A 73 1.49 -5.70 0.64
N TYR A 74 0.56 -5.61 1.59
CA TYR A 74 0.21 -4.35 2.22
C TYR A 74 0.42 -4.47 3.73
N PHE A 75 1.08 -3.46 4.31
CA PHE A 75 1.21 -3.27 5.74
C PHE A 75 0.69 -1.89 6.10
N GLY A 76 -0.25 -1.80 7.03
CA GLY A 76 -0.76 -0.50 7.45
C GLY A 76 -2.07 -0.62 8.21
N GLU A 77 -2.79 0.49 8.21
CA GLU A 77 -4.09 0.62 8.85
C GLU A 77 -5.19 -0.03 8.00
N TRP A 78 -6.19 -0.55 8.70
CA TRP A 78 -7.37 -1.22 8.16
C TRP A 78 -8.62 -0.68 8.83
N LYS A 79 -9.69 -0.62 8.05
CA LYS A 79 -11.02 -0.26 8.54
C LYS A 79 -12.08 -1.01 7.74
N ASP A 80 -13.02 -1.62 8.45
CA ASP A 80 -14.16 -2.34 7.85
C ASP A 80 -13.71 -3.32 6.73
N GLY A 81 -12.63 -4.05 7.00
CA GLY A 81 -12.07 -5.06 6.10
C GLY A 81 -11.35 -4.53 4.86
N LYS A 82 -11.01 -3.23 4.81
CA LYS A 82 -10.28 -2.57 3.72
C LYS A 82 -9.05 -1.84 4.23
N GLU A 83 -8.06 -1.68 3.35
CA GLU A 83 -6.89 -0.84 3.59
C GLU A 83 -7.33 0.64 3.66
N ASP A 84 -7.07 1.31 4.78
CA ASP A 84 -7.55 2.68 5.06
C ASP A 84 -6.60 3.35 6.07
N GLY A 85 -6.20 4.60 5.85
CA GLY A 85 -5.19 5.28 6.68
C GLY A 85 -3.78 5.19 6.09
N GLU A 86 -2.74 5.25 6.93
CA GLU A 86 -1.35 5.17 6.45
C GLU A 86 -0.92 3.72 6.21
N GLY A 87 -0.16 3.50 5.13
CA GLY A 87 0.35 2.18 4.82
C GLY A 87 1.48 2.13 3.81
N THR A 88 2.01 0.92 3.64
CA THR A 88 3.02 0.58 2.65
C THR A 88 2.51 -0.59 1.81
N TYR A 89 2.49 -0.40 0.50
CA TYR A 89 2.16 -1.44 -0.47
C TYR A 89 3.40 -1.79 -1.28
N ASN A 90 3.81 -3.06 -1.23
CA ASN A 90 4.93 -3.60 -1.97
C ASN A 90 4.40 -4.49 -3.10
N TYR A 91 4.83 -4.21 -4.32
CA TYR A 91 4.59 -5.06 -5.47
C TYR A 91 5.75 -6.07 -5.63
N PRO A 92 5.49 -7.27 -6.16
CA PRO A 92 6.52 -8.29 -6.41
C PRO A 92 7.65 -7.81 -7.34
N ASN A 93 7.35 -6.87 -8.23
CA ASN A 93 8.31 -6.28 -9.15
C ASN A 93 9.23 -5.22 -8.51
N GLY A 94 9.16 -5.04 -7.19
CA GLY A 94 9.97 -4.08 -6.44
C GLY A 94 9.43 -2.65 -6.44
N ILE A 95 8.28 -2.38 -7.06
CA ILE A 95 7.59 -1.11 -6.89
C ILE A 95 7.05 -1.03 -5.46
N GLN A 96 7.20 0.12 -4.81
CA GLN A 96 6.68 0.36 -3.47
C GLN A 96 5.90 1.67 -3.44
N TYR A 97 4.72 1.64 -2.83
CA TYR A 97 3.99 2.84 -2.44
C TYR A 97 4.00 2.97 -0.92
N VAL A 98 4.24 4.18 -0.42
CA VAL A 98 4.10 4.56 0.99
C VAL A 98 3.24 5.81 1.06
N GLY A 99 2.17 5.78 1.84
CA GLY A 99 1.30 6.94 2.05
C GLY A 99 -0.10 6.55 2.44
N GLU A 100 -1.03 7.45 2.18
CA GLU A 100 -2.42 7.32 2.58
C GLU A 100 -3.21 6.36 1.67
N PHE A 101 -4.17 5.65 2.27
CA PHE A 101 -5.10 4.71 1.66
C PHE A 101 -6.52 5.08 2.08
N LYS A 102 -7.46 4.82 1.16
CA LYS A 102 -8.89 4.90 1.43
C LYS A 102 -9.62 3.85 0.64
N ASP A 103 -10.44 3.04 1.32
CA ASP A 103 -11.23 1.97 0.69
C ASP A 103 -10.40 1.05 -0.24
N GLY A 104 -9.16 0.72 0.16
CA GLY A 104 -8.28 -0.16 -0.61
C GLY A 104 -7.54 0.51 -1.78
N ARG A 105 -7.54 1.85 -1.85
CA ARG A 105 -6.89 2.60 -2.93
C ARG A 105 -5.93 3.64 -2.37
N PHE A 106 -4.83 3.88 -3.07
CA PHE A 106 -3.96 5.03 -2.82
C PHE A 106 -4.80 6.31 -2.87
N ASN A 107 -4.76 7.08 -1.79
CA ASN A 107 -5.49 8.33 -1.64
C ASN A 107 -4.59 9.32 -0.87
N GLY A 108 -4.94 10.60 -0.82
CA GLY A 108 -4.13 11.56 -0.03
C GLY A 108 -2.67 11.65 -0.50
N LYS A 109 -1.74 11.94 0.41
CA LYS A 109 -0.32 12.09 0.11
C LYS A 109 0.38 10.74 0.06
N GLY A 110 1.32 10.60 -0.86
CA GLY A 110 2.14 9.40 -0.96
C GLY A 110 3.40 9.55 -1.79
N ARG A 111 4.22 8.51 -1.70
CA ARG A 111 5.47 8.32 -2.44
C ARG A 111 5.46 6.93 -3.07
N MET A 112 5.54 6.87 -4.39
CA MET A 112 5.73 5.64 -5.14
C MET A 112 7.16 5.56 -5.68
N THR A 113 7.90 4.52 -5.31
CA THR A 113 9.25 4.24 -5.76
C THR A 113 9.21 3.13 -6.81
N THR A 114 9.86 3.35 -7.94
CA THR A 114 10.00 2.40 -9.05
C THR A 114 11.48 2.25 -9.40
N ILE A 115 11.82 1.32 -10.28
CA ILE A 115 13.19 1.19 -10.81
C ILE A 115 13.67 2.43 -11.60
N THR A 116 12.73 3.18 -12.18
CA THR A 116 13.03 4.34 -13.03
C THR A 116 13.11 5.67 -12.27
N GLY A 117 12.64 5.70 -11.02
CA GLY A 117 12.50 6.94 -10.28
C GLY A 117 11.42 6.90 -9.21
N THR A 118 11.13 8.08 -8.67
CA THR A 118 10.19 8.26 -7.57
C THR A 118 9.08 9.25 -7.96
N ILE A 119 7.83 8.91 -7.71
CA ILE A 119 6.67 9.79 -7.84
C ILE A 119 6.25 10.24 -6.44
N ILE A 120 6.14 11.55 -6.21
CA ILE A 120 5.78 12.13 -4.91
C ILE A 120 4.64 13.11 -5.11
N GLY A 121 3.57 12.99 -4.33
CA GLY A 121 2.47 13.95 -4.35
C GLY A 121 1.17 13.39 -3.83
N GLU A 122 0.06 13.91 -4.36
CA GLU A 122 -1.28 13.47 -3.97
C GLU A 122 -1.85 12.44 -4.95
N PHE A 123 -2.53 11.44 -4.43
CA PHE A 123 -3.23 10.40 -5.17
C PHE A 123 -4.73 10.50 -4.87
N LYS A 124 -5.55 10.12 -5.85
CA LYS A 124 -7.00 10.10 -5.73
C LYS A 124 -7.55 8.86 -6.41
N ASP A 125 -8.24 8.03 -5.65
CA ASP A 125 -8.87 6.80 -6.14
C ASP A 125 -7.89 5.85 -6.86
N GLY A 126 -6.63 5.81 -6.40
CA GLY A 126 -5.56 4.99 -6.98
C GLY A 126 -4.76 5.67 -8.09
N TYR A 127 -5.15 6.88 -8.51
CA TYR A 127 -4.51 7.60 -9.61
C TYR A 127 -3.69 8.80 -9.12
N PRO A 128 -2.56 9.14 -9.78
CA PRO A 128 -1.86 10.39 -9.53
C PRO A 128 -2.77 11.61 -9.76
N TRP A 129 -2.75 12.58 -8.85
CA TRP A 129 -3.56 13.80 -8.92
C TRP A 129 -2.70 15.08 -8.95
N ASN A 130 -1.79 15.24 -7.99
CA ASN A 130 -0.90 16.40 -7.87
C ASN A 130 0.53 15.93 -7.52
N ASN A 131 1.28 15.45 -8.53
CA ASN A 131 2.54 14.75 -8.32
C ASN A 131 3.70 15.32 -9.14
N LEU A 132 4.90 15.07 -8.63
CA LEU A 132 6.16 15.23 -9.34
C LEU A 132 6.80 13.85 -9.51
N MET A 133 7.19 13.51 -10.74
CA MET A 133 8.02 12.35 -11.02
C MET A 133 9.47 12.79 -11.11
N PHE A 134 10.33 12.19 -10.30
CA PHE A 134 11.77 12.39 -10.31
C PHE A 134 12.45 11.15 -10.91
N ASP A 135 13.47 11.35 -11.73
CA ASP A 135 14.38 10.26 -12.09
C ASP A 135 15.32 9.90 -10.93
N ASN A 136 16.13 8.87 -11.11
CA ASN A 136 17.11 8.41 -10.12
C ASN A 136 18.23 9.44 -9.81
N ASN A 137 18.38 10.49 -10.63
CA ASN A 137 19.32 11.59 -10.41
C ASN A 137 18.67 12.78 -9.68
N GLY A 138 17.37 12.69 -9.36
CA GLY A 138 16.62 13.76 -8.70
C GLY A 138 16.09 14.83 -9.65
N ASN A 139 16.16 14.64 -10.97
CA ASN A 139 15.59 15.59 -11.92
C ASN A 139 14.09 15.32 -12.12
N ILE A 140 13.29 16.38 -12.22
CA ILE A 140 11.87 16.26 -12.55
C ILE A 140 11.73 15.78 -14.00
N LYS A 141 11.09 14.63 -14.18
CA LYS A 141 10.74 14.02 -15.48
C LYS A 141 9.32 14.34 -15.93
N SER A 142 8.39 14.46 -14.99
CA SER A 142 6.98 14.71 -15.28
C SER A 142 6.32 15.44 -14.13
N VAL A 143 5.32 16.25 -14.45
CA VAL A 143 4.49 16.99 -13.50
C VAL A 143 3.03 16.66 -13.80
N ILE A 144 2.31 16.24 -12.78
CA ILE A 144 0.87 15.98 -12.84
C ILE A 144 0.16 17.01 -11.99
N GLY A 145 -0.81 17.70 -12.59
CA GLY A 145 -1.66 18.67 -11.91
C GLY A 145 -3.12 18.41 -12.22
N ASN A 146 -3.96 18.29 -11.19
CA ASN A 146 -5.38 17.97 -11.32
C ASN A 146 -5.66 16.71 -12.16
N GLY A 147 -4.84 15.67 -11.98
CA GLY A 147 -5.03 14.36 -12.63
C GLY A 147 -4.57 14.27 -14.08
N ARG A 148 -3.93 15.30 -14.64
CA ARG A 148 -3.33 15.25 -15.98
C ARG A 148 -1.85 15.62 -15.98
N THR A 149 -1.11 15.06 -16.93
CA THR A 149 0.25 15.51 -17.22
C THR A 149 0.22 16.95 -17.73
N LEU A 150 1.13 17.77 -17.22
CA LEU A 150 1.39 19.12 -17.72
C LEU A 150 2.48 19.03 -18.78
N GLU A 151 2.23 19.57 -19.97
CA GLU A 151 3.10 19.37 -21.13
C GLU A 151 3.89 20.63 -21.47
N THR A 152 3.34 21.81 -21.17
CA THR A 152 3.99 23.09 -21.51
C THR A 152 4.86 23.62 -20.37
N GLU A 153 5.95 24.29 -20.73
CA GLU A 153 6.85 24.92 -19.76
C GLU A 153 6.13 25.98 -18.89
N GLN A 154 5.15 26.69 -19.48
CA GLN A 154 4.35 27.68 -18.76
C GLN A 154 3.51 27.03 -17.66
N GLU A 155 2.77 25.97 -17.98
CA GLU A 155 1.96 25.24 -17.00
C GLU A 155 2.82 24.67 -15.87
N ILE A 156 3.96 24.05 -16.23
CA ILE A 156 4.89 23.47 -15.26
C ILE A 156 5.46 24.54 -14.32
N LYS A 157 5.93 25.67 -14.87
CA LYS A 157 6.47 26.79 -14.07
C LYS A 157 5.42 27.36 -13.12
N GLU A 158 4.20 27.55 -13.59
CA GLU A 158 3.11 28.07 -12.77
C GLU A 158 2.72 27.10 -11.65
N TYR A 159 2.60 25.81 -11.97
CA TYR A 159 2.33 24.76 -10.99
C TYR A 159 3.40 24.75 -9.88
N LEU A 160 4.68 24.72 -10.27
CA LEU A 160 5.80 24.70 -9.31
C LEU A 160 5.86 25.98 -8.47
N LYS A 161 5.56 27.15 -9.05
CA LYS A 161 5.49 28.42 -8.34
C LYS A 161 4.38 28.41 -7.27
N ASN A 162 3.20 27.87 -7.60
CA ASN A 162 2.09 27.81 -6.67
C ASN A 162 2.31 26.79 -5.55
N ARG A 163 2.99 25.68 -5.84
CA ARG A 163 3.34 24.67 -4.84
C ARG A 163 4.29 25.20 -3.76
N LYS A 164 5.26 26.06 -4.10
CA LYS A 164 6.20 26.65 -3.14
C LYS A 164 5.58 27.66 -2.17
N LYS A 165 4.36 28.12 -2.45
CA LYS A 165 3.64 29.10 -1.61
C LYS A 165 2.74 28.46 -0.55
N LYS A 166 2.48 27.16 -0.66
CA LYS A 166 1.73 26.35 0.30
C LYS A 166 2.70 25.74 1.30
#